data_AF-A0A640P665-F1
#
_entry.id   AF-A0A640P665-F1
#
_cell.length_a   1.000
_cell.length_b   1.000
_cell.length_c   1.000
_cell.angle_alpha   90.00
_cell.angle_beta   90.00
_cell.angle_gamma   90.00
#
_symmetry.space_group_name_H-M   'P 1'
#
loop_
_entity.id
_entity.type
_entity.pdbx_description
1 polymer ?
#
loop_
_entity_poly.entity_id
_entity_poly.type
_entity_poly.pdbx_seq_one_letter_code
_entity_poly.pdbx_strand_id
1 'polypeptide(L)' 'MTQAQSMTHLSCFIEAVAIAKNNKCSSREDLKALLQQKGYEELVAIETVAELSPQLPLAS' A
#
# COMPACT_ATOMS: atom_id res chain seq x y z
N MET A 1 -16.54 10.77 -1.08
CA MET A 1 -15.27 10.58 -0.35
C MET A 1 -15.03 11.83 0.48
N THR A 2 -14.70 11.68 1.76
CA THR A 2 -14.33 12.83 2.60
C THR A 2 -12.86 13.21 2.37
N GLN A 3 -12.50 14.46 2.61
CA GLN A 3 -11.11 14.93 2.42
C GLN A 3 -10.10 14.12 3.25
N ALA A 4 -10.48 13.71 4.47
CA ALA A 4 -9.65 12.89 5.36
C ALA A 4 -9.35 11.49 4.80
N GLN A 5 -10.35 10.86 4.17
CA GLN A 5 -10.16 9.56 3.49
C GLN A 5 -9.22 9.69 2.29
N SER A 6 -9.35 10.78 1.53
CA SER A 6 -8.47 11.07 0.38
C SER A 6 -7.01 11.28 0.79
N MET A 7 -6.76 11.99 1.89
CA MET A 7 -5.41 12.20 2.42
C MET A 7 -4.80 10.91 2.99
N THR A 8 -5.61 10.09 3.67
CA THR A 8 -5.15 8.80 4.22
C THR A 8 -4.76 7.84 3.11
N HIS A 9 -5.58 7.74 2.06
CA HIS A 9 -5.29 6.91 0.89
C HIS A 9 -4.01 7.38 0.16
N LEU A 10 -3.84 8.68 -0.07
CA LEU A 10 -2.63 9.21 -0.69
C LEU A 10 -1.37 8.93 0.13
N SER A 11 -1.45 9.08 1.45
CA SER A 11 -0.32 8.79 2.36
C SER A 11 0.06 7.31 2.30
N CYS A 12 -0.94 6.43 2.37
CA CYS A 12 -0.76 4.98 2.23
C CYS A 12 -0.11 4.62 0.89
N PHE A 13 -0.56 5.23 -0.20
CA PHE A 13 -0.02 5.01 -1.54
C PHE A 13 1.46 5.40 -1.66
N ILE A 14 1.86 6.57 -1.15
CA ILE A 14 3.25 7.04 -1.17
C ILE A 14 4.15 6.09 -0.37
N GLU A 15 3.70 5.66 0.81
CA GLU A 15 4.45 4.72 1.64
C GLU A 15 4.58 3.35 0.98
N ALA A 16 3.51 2.86 0.37
CA ALA A 16 3.51 1.58 -0.33
C ALA A 16 4.51 1.57 -1.50
N VAL A 17 4.59 2.66 -2.28
CA VAL A 17 5.61 2.84 -3.32
C VAL A 17 7.02 2.82 -2.71
N ALA A 18 7.23 3.53 -1.60
CA ALA A 18 8.54 3.57 -0.93
C ALA A 18 8.96 2.18 -0.41
N ILE A 19 8.03 1.39 0.13
CA ILE A 19 8.30 0.02 0.60
C ILE A 19 8.69 -0.87 -0.58
N ALA A 20 7.90 -0.84 -1.65
CA ALA A 20 8.13 -1.68 -2.82
C ALA A 20 9.42 -1.34 -3.55
N LYS A 21 9.76 -0.06 -3.72
CA LYS A 21 11.01 0.36 -4.37
C LYS A 21 12.26 0.04 -3.55
N ASN A 22 12.15 -0.04 -2.22
CA ASN A 22 13.28 -0.38 -1.35
C ASN A 22 13.45 -1.91 -1.17
N ASN A 23 12.77 -2.74 -1.98
CA ASN A 23 12.74 -4.21 -1.84
C ASN A 23 12.40 -4.68 -0.42
N LYS A 24 11.59 -3.89 0.30
CA LYS A 24 11.13 -4.25 1.64
C LYS A 24 9.90 -5.15 1.61
N CYS A 25 9.38 -5.48 0.43
CA CYS A 25 8.33 -6.46 0.27
C CYS A 25 8.61 -7.40 -0.91
N SER A 26 8.21 -8.65 -0.78
CA SER A 26 8.38 -9.69 -1.81
C SER A 26 7.08 -10.07 -2.53
N SER A 27 5.93 -9.73 -1.95
CA SER A 27 4.60 -9.99 -2.52
C SER A 27 3.60 -8.90 -2.15
N ARG A 28 2.39 -8.99 -2.72
CA ARG A 28 1.27 -8.09 -2.43
C ARG A 28 0.80 -8.23 -0.98
N GLU A 29 0.77 -9.43 -0.45
CA GLU A 29 0.38 -9.75 0.92
C GLU A 29 1.39 -9.19 1.93
N ASP A 30 2.68 -9.28 1.61
CA ASP A 30 3.75 -8.70 2.40
C ASP A 30 3.64 -7.17 2.44
N LEU A 31 3.40 -6.54 1.28
CA LEU A 31 3.13 -5.10 1.21
C LEU A 31 1.89 -4.71 2.01
N LYS A 32 0.79 -5.48 1.93
CA LYS A 32 -0.43 -5.24 2.72
C LYS A 32 -0.14 -5.32 4.22
N ALA A 33 0.56 -6.36 4.65
CA ALA A 33 0.90 -6.57 6.06
C ALA A 33 1.76 -5.42 6.61
N LEU A 34 2.74 -4.94 5.83
CA LEU A 34 3.58 -3.80 6.21
C LEU A 34 2.79 -2.49 6.35
N LEU A 35 1.80 -2.25 5.47
CA LEU A 35 0.92 -1.08 5.58
C LEU A 35 0.03 -1.17 6.83
N GLN A 36 -0.53 -2.35 7.12
CA GLN A 36 -1.32 -2.57 8.34
C GLN A 36 -0.47 -2.40 9.61
N GLN A 37 0.77 -2.88 9.64
CA GLN A 37 1.71 -2.67 10.75
C GLN A 37 2.04 -1.19 10.99
N LYS A 38 1.94 -0.36 9.93
CA LYS A 38 2.12 1.09 10.00
C LYS A 38 0.86 1.85 10.47
N GLY A 39 -0.25 1.13 10.67
CA GLY A 39 -1.49 1.69 11.19
C GLY A 39 -2.51 2.06 10.12
N TYR A 40 -2.29 1.70 8.85
CA TYR A 40 -3.31 1.89 7.82
C TYR A 40 -4.44 0.87 7.99
N GLU A 41 -5.67 1.34 7.81
CA GLU A 41 -6.86 0.48 7.82
C GLU A 41 -6.77 -0.60 6.73
N GLU A 42 -7.36 -1.75 7.00
CA GLU A 42 -7.31 -2.90 6.07
C GLU A 42 -7.82 -2.56 4.67
N LEU A 43 -8.96 -1.87 4.58
CA LEU A 43 -9.54 -1.45 3.30
C LEU A 43 -8.58 -0.55 2.51
N VAL A 44 -7.98 0.44 3.17
CA VAL A 44 -7.04 1.37 2.54
C VAL A 44 -5.78 0.64 2.06
N ALA A 45 -5.26 -0.31 2.84
CA ALA A 45 -4.12 -1.13 2.45
C ALA A 45 -4.45 -2.03 1.26
N ILE A 46 -5.63 -2.65 1.23
CA ILE A 46 -6.09 -3.48 0.11
C ILE A 46 -6.22 -2.66 -1.18
N GLU A 47 -6.91 -1.52 -1.11
CA GLU A 47 -7.11 -0.63 -2.26
C GLU A 47 -5.76 -0.13 -2.80
N THR A 48 -4.86 0.29 -1.91
CA THR A 48 -3.52 0.76 -2.26
C THR A 48 -2.70 -0.33 -2.95
N VAL A 49 -2.69 -1.56 -2.41
CA VAL A 49 -1.95 -2.68 -3.01
C VAL A 49 -2.53 -3.07 -4.36
N ALA A 50 -3.85 -3.06 -4.51
CA ALA A 50 -4.51 -3.35 -5.78
C ALA A 50 -4.16 -2.31 -6.85
N GLU A 51 -4.13 -1.03 -6.50
CA GLU A 51 -3.77 0.07 -7.42
C GLU A 51 -2.28 0.02 -7.83
N LEU A 52 -1.41 -0.40 -6.91
CA LEU A 52 0.04 -0.49 -7.16
C LEU A 52 0.48 -1.79 -7.83
N SER A 53 -0.30 -2.86 -7.70
CA SER A 53 -0.03 -4.17 -8.28
C SER A 53 0.38 -4.17 -9.77
N PRO A 54 -0.26 -3.40 -10.68
CA PRO A 54 0.18 -3.34 -12.07
C PRO A 54 1.46 -2.52 -12.30
N GLN A 55 1.86 -1.69 -11.34
CA GLN A 55 2.97 -0.75 -11.47
C GLN A 55 4.26 -1.24 -10.81
N LEU A 56 4.19 -2.29 -9.99
CA LEU A 56 5.32 -2.82 -9.25
C LEU A 56 5.63 -4.27 -9.66
N PRO A 57 6.91 -4.67 -9.70
CA PRO A 57 7.32 -6.04 -9.98
C PRO A 57 7.12 -6.94 -8.75
N LEU A 58 5.92 -6.91 -8.17
CA LEU A 58 5.56 -7.76 -7.03
C LEU A 58 5.16 -9.13 -7.56
N ALA A 59 5.67 -10.19 -6.93
CA ALA A 59 5.14 -11.54 -7.15
C ALA A 59 3.65 -11.57 -6.79
N SER A 60 2.88 -12.34 -7.58
CA SER A 60 1.42 -12.46 -7.43
C SER A 60 1.04 -13.20 -6.17
#